data_AF-Q84MM6-F1
#
_entry.id   AF-Q84MM6-F1
#
_cell.length_a   1.000
_cell.length_b   1.000
_cell.length_c   1.000
_cell.angle_alpha   90.00
_cell.angle_beta   90.00
_cell.angle_gamma   90.00
#
_symmetry.space_group_name_H-M   'P 1'
#
loop_
_entity.id
_entity.type
_entity.pdbx_description
1 polymer ?
#
loop_
_entity_poly.entity_id
_entity_poly.type
_entity_poly.pdbx_seq_one_letter_code
_entity_poly.pdbx_strand_id
1 'polypeptide(L)'
;AGTGKTETVKDLGRTLGIYVVVTNCTDQQKYTDCAKIFKGLCQGGLWGCFDEFNRIQLPVLSVVAQQVLAIMNAKKTGTKFFQFPGDPQNILLLPVCGFFITMNPG
;
A
#
# COMPACT_ATOMS: atom_id res chain seq x y z
N ALA A 1 -16.08 12.34 -6.09
CA ALA A 1 -14.85 13.14 -5.94
C ALA A 1 -15.06 14.26 -4.93
N GLY A 2 -14.02 14.83 -4.33
CA GLY A 2 -14.13 16.06 -3.52
C GLY A 2 -14.63 15.92 -2.08
N THR A 3 -14.71 14.71 -1.52
CA THR A 3 -15.17 14.46 -0.14
C THR A 3 -14.04 14.35 0.89
N GLY A 4 -12.83 14.80 0.56
CA GLY A 4 -11.72 14.86 1.52
C GLY A 4 -11.10 13.52 1.94
N LYS A 5 -11.31 12.42 1.21
CA LYS A 5 -10.85 11.08 1.62
C LYS A 5 -9.32 11.00 1.72
N THR A 6 -8.62 11.44 0.67
CA THR A 6 -7.16 11.43 0.61
C THR A 6 -6.56 12.40 1.62
N GLU A 7 -7.18 13.57 1.76
CA GLU A 7 -6.83 14.61 2.73
C GLU A 7 -6.95 14.10 4.16
N THR A 8 -8.02 13.36 4.48
CA THR A 8 -8.22 12.76 5.80
C THR A 8 -7.08 11.81 6.18
N VAL A 9 -6.63 10.95 5.25
CA VAL A 9 -5.50 10.03 5.50
C VAL A 9 -4.20 10.81 5.71
N LYS A 10 -3.96 11.85 4.91
CA LYS A 10 -2.78 12.72 5.04
C LYS A 10 -2.75 13.45 6.38
N ASP A 11 -3.89 14.00 6.81
CA ASP A 11 -3.99 14.76 8.05
C ASP A 11 -3.85 13.85 9.27
N LEU A 12 -4.39 12.62 9.21
CA LEU A 12 -4.14 11.60 10.24
C LEU A 12 -2.65 11.26 10.33
N GLY A 13 -1.98 10.99 9.21
CA GLY A 13 -0.55 10.71 9.20
C GLY A 13 0.28 11.87 9.75
N ARG A 14 -0.03 13.11 9.35
CA ARG A 14 0.62 14.33 9.88
C ARG A 14 0.47 14.41 11.40
N THR A 15 -0.74 14.14 11.91
CA THR A 15 -1.03 14.20 13.36
C THR A 15 -0.22 13.16 14.13
N LEU A 16 0.04 11.99 13.53
CA LEU A 16 0.83 10.92 14.13
C LEU A 16 2.34 11.01 13.86
N GLY A 17 2.80 12.05 13.15
CA GLY A 17 4.21 12.18 12.75
C GLY A 17 4.66 11.14 11.72
N ILE A 18 3.72 10.57 10.95
CA ILE A 18 3.98 9.54 9.94
C ILE A 18 3.84 10.16 8.55
N TYR A 19 4.87 10.00 7.73
CA TYR A 19 4.83 10.49 6.34
C TYR A 19 3.93 9.60 5.48
N VAL A 20 2.97 10.22 4.79
CA VAL A 20 2.00 9.56 3.91
C VAL A 20 2.41 9.76 2.45
N VAL A 21 2.76 8.68 1.78
CA VAL A 21 3.01 8.64 0.34
C VAL A 21 1.69 8.45 -0.38
N VAL A 22 1.27 9.44 -1.17
CA VAL A 22 0.05 9.34 -1.99
C VAL A 22 0.43 8.88 -3.39
N THR A 23 -0.20 7.81 -3.87
CA THR A 23 -0.05 7.31 -5.25
C THR A 23 -1.40 7.40 -5.94
N ASN A 24 -1.47 8.10 -7.06
CA ASN A 24 -2.67 8.12 -7.89
C ASN A 24 -2.66 6.90 -8.83
N CYS A 25 -3.66 6.04 -8.71
CA CYS A 25 -3.74 4.79 -9.47
C CYS A 25 -4.34 5.00 -10.86
N THR A 26 -3.82 4.25 -11.84
CA THR A 26 -4.26 4.29 -13.24
C THR A 26 -4.47 2.87 -13.77
N ASP A 27 -5.09 2.77 -14.94
CA ASP A 27 -5.29 1.52 -15.69
C ASP A 27 -4.00 0.97 -16.30
N GLN A 28 -2.95 1.79 -16.38
CA GLN A 28 -1.61 1.42 -16.85
C GLN A 28 -0.72 0.85 -15.74
N GLN A 29 -1.19 0.87 -14.49
CA GLN A 29 -0.46 0.40 -13.32
C GLN A 29 -0.12 -1.09 -13.44
N LYS A 30 1.15 -1.45 -13.19
CA LYS A 30 1.58 -2.86 -13.14
C LYS A 30 1.69 -3.34 -11.71
N TYR A 31 1.48 -4.64 -11.50
CA TYR A 31 1.64 -5.27 -10.18
C TYR A 31 3.09 -5.14 -9.65
N THR A 32 4.07 -5.01 -10.55
CA THR A 32 5.48 -4.78 -10.20
C THR A 32 5.72 -3.41 -9.59
N ASP A 33 4.97 -2.40 -10.02
CA ASP A 33 5.11 -1.04 -9.52
C ASP A 33 4.50 -0.92 -8.12
N CYS A 34 3.33 -1.54 -7.91
CA CYS A 34 2.74 -1.69 -6.59
C CYS A 34 3.68 -2.45 -5.63
N ALA A 35 4.29 -3.54 -6.07
CA ALA A 35 5.25 -4.30 -5.27
C ALA A 35 6.44 -3.43 -4.82
N LYS A 36 7.02 -2.62 -5.72
CA LYS A 36 8.12 -1.70 -5.39
C LYS A 36 7.69 -0.67 -4.34
N ILE A 37 6.51 -0.07 -4.52
CA ILE A 37 5.96 0.91 -3.56
C ILE A 37 5.75 0.23 -2.20
N PHE A 38 5.05 -0.91 -2.16
CA PHE A 38 4.78 -1.63 -0.91
C PHE A 38 6.06 -2.03 -0.17
N LYS A 39 7.07 -2.54 -0.88
CA LYS A 39 8.39 -2.84 -0.30
C LYS A 39 9.04 -1.60 0.31
N GLY A 40 8.96 -0.45 -0.36
CA GLY A 40 9.45 0.81 0.16
C GLY A 40 8.72 1.24 1.44
N LEU A 41 7.39 1.17 1.45
CA LEU A 41 6.56 1.50 2.61
C LEU A 41 6.85 0.59 3.80
N CYS A 42 6.97 -0.72 3.58
CA CYS A 42 7.32 -1.71 4.62
C CYS A 42 8.67 -1.41 5.26
N GLN A 43 9.70 -1.15 4.45
CA GLN A 43 11.06 -0.93 4.95
C GLN A 43 11.24 0.47 5.58
N GLY A 44 10.52 1.47 5.07
CA GLY A 44 10.56 2.84 5.58
C GLY A 44 9.61 3.10 6.74
N GLY A 45 8.69 2.18 7.06
CA GLY A 45 7.71 2.38 8.13
C GLY A 45 6.73 3.51 7.82
N LEU A 46 6.44 3.71 6.53
CA LEU A 46 5.63 4.81 6.02
C LEU A 46 4.19 4.36 5.76
N TRP A 47 3.31 5.33 5.60
CA TRP A 47 1.93 5.08 5.17
C TRP A 47 1.78 5.32 3.68
N GLY A 48 1.06 4.44 2.99
CA GLY A 48 0.68 4.61 1.59
C GLY A 48 -0.81 4.89 1.46
N CYS A 49 -1.18 5.94 0.74
CA CYS A 49 -2.55 6.22 0.33
C CYS A 49 -2.66 6.01 -1.18
N PHE A 50 -3.43 4.99 -1.60
CA PHE A 50 -3.64 4.63 -2.99
C PHE A 50 -4.97 5.21 -3.46
N ASP A 51 -4.86 6.32 -4.20
CA ASP A 51 -6.00 7.08 -4.68
C ASP A 51 -6.53 6.54 -6.00
N GLU A 52 -7.85 6.64 -6.18
CA GLU A 52 -8.57 6.11 -7.34
C GLU A 52 -8.24 4.64 -7.62
N PHE A 53 -8.09 3.84 -6.56
CA PHE A 53 -7.64 2.44 -6.65
C PHE A 53 -8.51 1.56 -7.55
N ASN A 54 -9.78 1.94 -7.71
CA ASN A 54 -10.71 1.30 -8.63
C ASN A 54 -10.37 1.48 -10.12
N ARG A 55 -9.36 2.29 -10.48
CA ARG A 55 -8.84 2.40 -11.85
C ARG A 55 -7.85 1.30 -12.23
N ILE A 56 -7.33 0.55 -11.26
CA ILE A 56 -6.42 -0.57 -11.54
C ILE A 56 -7.19 -1.69 -12.24
N GLN A 57 -6.62 -2.22 -13.32
CA GLN A 57 -7.23 -3.34 -14.04
C GLN A 57 -7.40 -4.57 -13.15
N LEU A 58 -8.52 -5.27 -13.31
CA LEU A 58 -8.88 -6.42 -12.49
C LEU A 58 -7.79 -7.52 -12.41
N PRO A 59 -7.09 -7.90 -13.50
CA PRO A 59 -6.01 -8.88 -13.42
C PRO A 59 -4.84 -8.44 -12.54
N VAL A 60 -4.51 -7.13 -12.57
CA VAL A 60 -3.45 -6.54 -11.73
C VAL A 60 -3.89 -6.52 -10.28
N LEU A 61 -5.16 -6.18 -10.02
CA LEU A 61 -5.73 -6.11 -8.69
C LEU A 61 -5.63 -7.44 -7.93
N SER A 62 -5.84 -8.57 -8.62
CA SER A 62 -5.71 -9.91 -8.03
C SER A 62 -4.32 -10.16 -7.46
N VAL A 63 -3.27 -9.82 -8.22
CA VAL A 63 -1.88 -9.96 -7.77
C VAL A 63 -1.57 -8.98 -6.64
N VAL A 64 -2.04 -7.74 -6.74
CA VAL A 64 -1.88 -6.71 -5.68
C VAL A 64 -2.53 -7.17 -4.37
N ALA A 65 -3.69 -7.80 -4.41
CA ALA A 65 -4.35 -8.33 -3.21
C ALA A 65 -3.50 -9.40 -2.51
N GLN A 66 -2.84 -10.29 -3.27
CA GLN A 66 -1.92 -11.28 -2.71
C GLN A 66 -0.70 -10.62 -2.06
N GLN A 67 -0.17 -9.56 -2.67
CA GLN A 67 0.94 -8.78 -2.09
C GLN A 67 0.54 -8.15 -0.75
N VAL A 68 -0.63 -7.50 -0.68
CA VAL A 68 -1.15 -6.90 0.56
C VAL A 68 -1.43 -7.97 1.63
N LEU A 69 -1.99 -9.11 1.23
CA LEU A 69 -2.24 -10.23 2.13
C LEU A 69 -0.95 -10.77 2.76
N ALA A 70 0.13 -10.88 2.00
CA ALA A 70 1.43 -11.30 2.52
C ALA A 70 1.94 -10.34 3.62
N ILE A 71 1.76 -9.03 3.41
CA ILE A 71 2.14 -8.00 4.39
C ILE A 71 1.26 -8.09 5.65
N MET A 72 -0.06 -8.26 5.49
CA MET A 72 -0.99 -8.40 6.61
C MET A 72 -0.69 -9.64 7.45
N ASN A 73 -0.38 -10.76 6.80
CA ASN A 73 0.00 -11.99 7.49
C ASN A 73 1.30 -11.80 8.28
N ALA A 74 2.32 -11.19 7.68
CA ALA A 74 3.60 -10.89 8.35
C ALA A 74 3.41 -9.97 9.57
N LYS A 75 2.53 -8.96 9.47
CA LYS A 75 2.17 -8.12 10.62
C LYS A 75 1.46 -8.91 11.71
N LYS A 76 0.50 -9.76 11.33
CA LYS A 76 -0.29 -10.57 12.28
C LYS A 76 0.60 -11.54 13.06
N THR A 77 1.63 -12.09 12.44
CA THR A 77 2.60 -12.99 13.08
C THR A 77 3.76 -12.26 13.76
N GLY A 78 3.85 -10.93 13.63
CA GLY A 78 4.91 -10.12 14.23
C GLY A 78 6.30 -10.39 13.65
N THR A 79 6.39 -10.85 12.41
CA THR A 79 7.69 -11.15 11.80
C THR A 79 8.44 -9.88 11.44
N LYS A 80 9.77 -9.87 11.67
CA LYS A 80 10.63 -8.75 11.24
C LYS A 80 10.88 -8.75 9.74
N PHE A 81 10.85 -9.91 9.11
CA PHE A 81 11.08 -10.08 7.68
C PHE A 81 9.99 -10.96 7.07
N PHE A 82 9.69 -10.72 5.81
CA PHE A 82 8.77 -11.54 5.01
C PHE A 82 9.16 -11.47 3.53
N GLN A 83 8.58 -12.35 2.72
CA GLN A 83 8.78 -12.40 1.28
C GLN A 83 7.50 -11.98 0.57
N PHE A 84 7.65 -11.27 -0.55
CA PHE A 84 6.51 -10.97 -1.43
C PHE A 84 6.20 -12.18 -2.32
N PRO A 85 4.93 -12.37 -2.75
CA PRO A 85 4.59 -13.42 -3.69
C PRO A 85 5.42 -13.30 -4.98
N GLY A 86 6.07 -14.40 -5.37
CA GLY A 86 6.90 -14.45 -6.59
C GLY A 86 8.27 -13.78 -6.47
N ASP A 87 8.67 -13.32 -5.27
CA ASP A 87 9.97 -12.70 -5.05
C ASP A 87 10.67 -13.30 -3.81
N PRO A 88 11.80 -14.02 -3.97
CA PRO A 88 12.49 -14.68 -2.86
C PRO A 88 13.22 -13.69 -1.93
N GLN A 89 13.26 -12.40 -2.27
CA GLN A 89 13.92 -11.39 -1.45
C GLN A 89 13.20 -11.22 -0.09
N ASN A 90 13.96 -11.32 1.00
CA ASN A 90 13.49 -10.97 2.33
C ASN A 90 13.40 -9.45 2.47
N ILE A 91 12.22 -8.96 2.85
CA ILE A 91 11.91 -7.54 3.03
C ILE A 91 11.72 -7.26 4.52
N LEU A 92 12.40 -6.24 5.03
CA LEU A 92 12.18 -5.73 6.38
C LEU A 92 10.76 -5.16 6.49
N LEU A 93 10.07 -5.52 7.57
CA LEU A 93 8.74 -5.01 7.90
C LEU A 93 8.81 -4.17 9.17
N LEU A 94 8.68 -2.86 9.02
CA LEU A 94 8.45 -1.96 10.14
C LEU A 94 6.96 -1.96 10.51
N PRO A 95 6.58 -2.26 11.78
CA PRO A 95 5.19 -2.38 12.20
C PRO A 95 4.32 -1.13 11.93
N VAL A 96 4.95 0.05 11.93
CA VAL A 96 4.31 1.36 11.70
C VAL A 96 3.76 1.50 10.28
N CYS A 97 4.26 0.74 9.31
CA CYS A 97 3.80 0.78 7.91
C CYS A 97 2.27 0.67 7.82
N GLY A 98 1.63 1.38 6.89
CA GLY A 98 0.17 1.42 6.75
C GLY A 98 -0.27 1.55 5.29
N PHE A 99 -1.45 1.02 4.95
CA PHE A 99 -2.00 1.08 3.59
C PHE A 99 -3.45 1.54 3.66
N PHE A 100 -3.77 2.55 2.86
CA PHE A 100 -5.09 3.15 2.77
C PHE A 100 -5.49 3.20 1.29
N ILE A 101 -6.77 2.95 1.03
CA ILE A 101 -7.33 2.96 -0.32
C ILE A 101 -8.46 3.98 -0.35
N THR A 102 -8.46 4.82 -1.37
CA THR A 102 -9.59 5.71 -1.66
C THR A 102 -10.16 5.37 -3.03
N MET A 103 -11.48 5.28 -3.09
CA MET A 103 -12.22 5.00 -4.32
C MET A 103 -13.19 6.14 -4.55
N ASN A 104 -13.19 6.68 -5.77
CA ASN A 104 -14.27 7.56 -6.21
C ASN A 104 -15.26 6.68 -6.99
N PRO A 105 -16.53 6.61 -6.55
CA PRO A 105 -17.57 6.06 -7.42
C PRO A 105 -17.58 6.89 -8.71
N GLY A 106 -17.53 6.20 -9.84
CA GLY A 106 -17.68 6.79 -11.17
C GLY A 106 -19.08 7.34 -11.38
#